data_AF-A0AAV4VXA9-F1
#
_entry.id   AF-A0AAV4VXA9-F1
#
_cell.length_a   1.000
_cell.length_b   1.000
_cell.length_c   1.000
_cell.angle_alpha   90.00
_cell.angle_beta   90.00
_cell.angle_gamma   90.00
#
_symmetry.space_group_name_H-M   'P 1'
#
loop_
_entity.id
_entity.type
_entity.pdbx_description
1 polymer ?
#
loop_
_entity_poly.entity_id
_entity_poly.type
_entity_poly.pdbx_seq_one_letter_code
_entity_poly.pdbx_strand_id
1 'polypeptide(L)'
;MVDSWILFPSVPQDLVQENTNLTNTSSGARDRKTSVQELKSDFSLSRSILNKTSDGIPTFLPLYLPSDAMPLCNSTCYYTVLKTLQELRALIYEREINFELVKDIYNDLGPHSLCHRILRNISILTNADRCLVSQLFDVHSTVEQMQRKEEIHIPWGNDIARHVAECRESLNIPDCYKVLLELARIVFEEPSTIGQIVHRIMIHIVSYLHVERCQILLLDQNTQKFSRVFDLDVIDMKAENFDSSSPFEGRFPINVGITGYVATTGEILNIPDVIQDDRFDPLVDEDSNFRHHSILCMPIRNTSKNIIGVCQLINKLSRNCFTKKDEHIFEICTIFCGLGIQHVQMHERTMQSIAKTKVTLEVLSYHATAPLEEVQELLRENHIPSTEIYRLYDLKFNDFSLKDKEMLKACIRMFMEFGFIQRFGIEYDVSKLCHVLGELETLSLLIACLCHDLDHRGVTNAYLKKSSSPLAQLYSTSTMEHHHFDQCIMILNIEGNELLSHLSSQEYINVVHVLEEAILATDLTVYYKRQFTFTQMTSRGNYNWKKEDNRELLRAMLMTASDIAAITKPWEVQKKD
;
A
#
# COMPACT_ATOMS: atom_id res chain seq x y z
N MET A 1 36.75 -5.21 -40.62
CA MET A 1 36.30 -3.93 -41.22
C MET A 1 35.27 -3.37 -40.26
N VAL A 2 35.71 -2.73 -39.17
CA VAL A 2 36.06 -1.30 -39.05
C VAL A 2 34.83 -0.43 -39.31
N ASP A 3 34.29 0.09 -38.20
CA ASP A 3 33.68 1.40 -37.96
C ASP A 3 33.22 2.23 -39.17
N SER A 4 32.02 2.82 -39.10
CA SER A 4 31.89 4.29 -39.02
C SER A 4 30.45 4.82 -38.89
N TRP A 5 30.22 5.54 -37.78
CA TRP A 5 29.63 6.89 -37.71
C TRP A 5 28.11 7.11 -37.86
N ILE A 6 27.55 7.47 -36.70
CA ILE A 6 26.53 8.50 -36.48
C ILE A 6 26.75 9.71 -37.41
N LEU A 7 25.70 10.18 -38.08
CA LEU A 7 25.36 11.61 -38.25
C LEU A 7 23.99 11.76 -38.94
N PHE A 8 23.06 12.38 -38.20
CA PHE A 8 21.89 13.07 -38.76
C PHE A 8 22.31 14.16 -39.75
N PRO A 9 21.44 14.48 -40.72
CA PRO A 9 21.20 15.88 -41.03
C PRO A 9 19.72 16.24 -40.80
N SER A 10 19.57 17.25 -39.97
CA SER A 10 18.36 18.04 -39.74
C SER A 10 18.01 18.89 -40.99
N VAL A 11 16.84 19.55 -40.91
CA VAL A 11 16.39 20.78 -41.62
C VAL A 11 15.44 20.53 -42.82
N PRO A 12 14.40 21.38 -43.08
CA PRO A 12 13.68 22.37 -42.25
C PRO A 12 12.13 22.22 -42.22
N GLN A 13 11.51 22.81 -41.19
CA GLN A 13 10.15 23.34 -41.25
C GLN A 13 10.17 24.69 -41.99
N ASP A 14 9.26 24.93 -42.93
CA ASP A 14 8.43 26.15 -42.95
C ASP A 14 7.41 26.23 -44.12
N LEU A 15 6.22 26.71 -43.75
CA LEU A 15 5.28 27.61 -44.45
C LEU A 15 4.17 27.11 -45.43
N VAL A 16 2.92 27.26 -44.95
CA VAL A 16 1.78 28.04 -45.55
C VAL A 16 0.59 27.30 -46.19
N GLN A 17 -0.53 27.41 -45.45
CA GLN A 17 -1.94 27.73 -45.79
C GLN A 17 -2.75 26.96 -46.84
N GLU A 18 -3.91 26.51 -46.34
CA GLU A 18 -5.27 26.50 -46.91
C GLU A 18 -5.45 26.45 -48.44
N ASN A 19 -6.10 25.39 -48.91
CA ASN A 19 -7.35 25.58 -49.65
C ASN A 19 -8.25 24.33 -49.66
N THR A 20 -9.54 24.64 -49.72
CA THR A 20 -10.71 23.78 -49.58
C THR A 20 -11.13 23.13 -50.91
N ASN A 21 -11.93 22.06 -50.76
CA ASN A 21 -12.81 21.41 -51.74
C ASN A 21 -12.18 20.41 -52.73
N LEU A 22 -12.56 19.13 -52.60
CA LEU A 22 -13.37 18.41 -53.61
C LEU A 22 -13.73 16.96 -53.16
N THR A 23 -15.04 16.75 -52.97
CA THR A 23 -15.89 15.60 -53.36
C THR A 23 -15.55 14.15 -52.97
N ASN A 24 -16.47 13.61 -52.17
CA ASN A 24 -16.80 12.20 -51.89
C ASN A 24 -16.81 11.25 -53.09
N THR A 25 -16.34 10.00 -52.87
CA THR A 25 -17.07 8.76 -53.19
C THR A 25 -16.63 7.59 -52.27
N SER A 26 -17.54 7.20 -51.36
CA SER A 26 -17.86 5.86 -50.80
C SER A 26 -16.79 4.76 -50.63
N SER A 27 -16.61 4.22 -49.41
CA SER A 27 -17.39 3.06 -48.89
C SER A 27 -16.93 2.58 -47.49
N GLY A 28 -17.83 2.72 -46.50
CA GLY A 28 -18.13 1.77 -45.40
C GLY A 28 -17.04 1.17 -44.51
N ALA A 29 -16.83 1.76 -43.33
CA ALA A 29 -16.90 1.10 -42.01
C ALA A 29 -16.91 2.19 -40.92
N ARG A 30 -17.91 2.16 -40.03
CA ARG A 30 -18.06 3.14 -38.94
C ARG A 30 -17.20 2.73 -37.75
N ASP A 31 -16.06 3.39 -37.59
CA ASP A 31 -15.34 3.48 -36.32
C ASP A 31 -16.20 4.24 -35.29
N ARG A 32 -16.65 3.58 -34.24
CA ARG A 32 -17.11 4.27 -33.02
C ARG A 32 -15.89 4.60 -32.17
N LYS A 33 -15.25 5.74 -32.47
CA LYS A 33 -14.36 6.43 -31.54
C LYS A 33 -15.21 7.20 -30.54
N THR A 34 -15.32 6.69 -29.31
CA THR A 34 -15.80 7.48 -28.18
C THR A 34 -14.63 8.26 -27.62
N SER A 35 -14.75 9.59 -27.61
CA SER A 35 -13.72 10.56 -27.21
C SER A 35 -13.38 10.42 -25.72
N VAL A 36 -12.13 10.06 -25.40
CA VAL A 36 -11.56 10.03 -24.03
C VAL A 36 -10.98 11.42 -23.67
N GLN A 37 -11.78 12.48 -23.83
CA GLN A 37 -11.34 13.85 -23.52
C GLN A 37 -12.06 14.51 -22.33
N GLU A 38 -13.06 13.88 -21.71
CA GLU A 38 -13.75 14.46 -20.53
C GLU A 38 -13.36 13.83 -19.18
N LEU A 39 -12.47 12.82 -19.15
CA LEU A 39 -12.07 12.12 -17.91
C LEU A 39 -10.73 12.58 -17.30
N LYS A 40 -10.17 13.71 -17.76
CA LYS A 40 -8.80 14.14 -17.42
C LYS A 40 -8.66 15.05 -16.19
N SER A 41 -9.74 15.48 -15.54
CA SER A 41 -9.63 16.45 -14.43
C SER A 41 -9.43 15.83 -13.04
N ASP A 42 -9.79 14.55 -12.83
CA ASP A 42 -9.91 14.01 -11.46
C ASP A 42 -8.91 12.87 -11.14
N PHE A 43 -8.05 12.49 -12.09
CA PHE A 43 -7.05 11.43 -11.92
C PHE A 43 -5.69 11.99 -11.45
N SER A 44 -5.65 12.52 -10.25
CA SER A 44 -4.39 12.72 -9.53
C SER A 44 -4.53 12.14 -8.13
N LEU A 45 -4.24 10.84 -7.98
CA LEU A 45 -3.90 10.10 -6.74
C LEU A 45 -4.34 8.63 -6.88
N SER A 46 -3.65 7.88 -7.73
CA SER A 46 -3.70 6.42 -7.70
C SER A 46 -2.37 5.89 -7.15
N ARG A 47 -2.21 6.02 -5.83
CA ARG A 47 -1.18 5.31 -5.08
C ARG A 47 -1.88 4.15 -4.36
N SER A 48 -1.33 2.95 -4.52
CA SER A 48 -1.63 1.75 -3.74
C SER A 48 -2.83 0.92 -4.20
N ILE A 49 -2.62 0.12 -5.25
CA ILE A 49 -3.16 -1.24 -5.32
C ILE A 49 -1.96 -2.11 -5.71
N LEU A 50 -1.67 -3.14 -4.90
CA LEU A 50 -0.49 -4.02 -4.90
C LEU A 50 0.75 -3.49 -4.13
N ASN A 51 0.70 -3.61 -2.80
CA ASN A 51 1.93 -3.74 -2.02
C ASN A 51 2.54 -5.11 -2.34
N LYS A 52 3.65 -5.12 -3.10
CA LYS A 52 4.56 -6.28 -3.14
C LYS A 52 5.27 -6.37 -1.79
N THR A 53 5.01 -7.40 -1.00
CA THR A 53 6.03 -7.91 -0.08
C THR A 53 7.07 -8.68 -0.91
N SER A 54 8.28 -8.82 -0.39
CA SER A 54 9.43 -9.44 -1.07
C SER A 54 9.23 -10.92 -1.47
N ASP A 55 8.08 -11.53 -1.13
CA ASP A 55 7.91 -12.98 -1.13
C ASP A 55 6.72 -13.47 -1.99
N GLY A 56 6.12 -12.62 -2.84
CA GLY A 56 5.30 -13.07 -3.98
C GLY A 56 3.94 -13.73 -3.67
N ILE A 57 3.39 -13.62 -2.45
CA ILE A 57 2.05 -14.15 -2.12
C ILE A 57 0.97 -13.05 -2.21
N PRO A 58 -0.10 -13.20 -3.01
CA PRO A 58 -1.28 -12.35 -2.92
C PRO A 58 -2.16 -12.79 -1.75
N THR A 59 -2.16 -12.04 -0.65
CA THR A 59 -2.96 -12.42 0.55
C THR A 59 -4.11 -11.43 0.80
N PHE A 60 -5.33 -11.92 0.62
CA PHE A 60 -6.50 -11.43 1.36
C PHE A 60 -6.36 -11.88 2.84
N LEU A 61 -6.23 -10.91 3.77
CA LEU A 61 -6.28 -11.00 5.25
C LEU A 61 -5.47 -12.12 5.98
N PRO A 62 -4.77 -11.80 7.10
CA PRO A 62 -3.80 -12.71 7.74
C PRO A 62 -4.40 -13.65 8.81
N LEU A 63 -3.87 -14.88 8.89
CA LEU A 63 -3.88 -15.74 10.08
C LEU A 63 -2.46 -15.81 10.68
N TYR A 64 -2.40 -15.88 12.02
CA TYR A 64 -1.26 -15.67 12.90
C TYR A 64 -0.32 -16.90 13.10
N LEU A 65 0.91 -16.61 13.57
CA LEU A 65 1.91 -17.41 14.37
C LEU A 65 2.86 -18.39 13.63
N PRO A 66 4.00 -18.81 14.24
CA PRO A 66 5.00 -18.08 15.05
C PRO A 66 6.49 -18.42 14.71
N SER A 67 7.39 -17.65 15.35
CA SER A 67 8.85 -17.81 15.62
C SER A 67 9.50 -19.21 15.46
N ASP A 68 10.71 -19.27 14.88
CA ASP A 68 11.92 -19.72 15.61
C ASP A 68 13.27 -19.55 14.87
N ALA A 69 14.33 -19.41 15.68
CA ALA A 69 15.72 -19.02 15.41
C ALA A 69 16.58 -20.14 14.75
N MET A 70 17.76 -19.93 14.12
CA MET A 70 19.12 -19.55 14.61
C MET A 70 20.14 -20.03 13.50
N PRO A 71 21.49 -19.97 13.63
CA PRO A 71 22.44 -18.84 13.74
C PRO A 71 23.58 -18.94 12.67
N LEU A 72 24.55 -18.00 12.61
CA LEU A 72 25.87 -18.28 12.01
C LEU A 72 27.01 -17.39 12.53
N CYS A 73 27.92 -18.07 13.23
CA CYS A 73 29.40 -18.04 13.26
C CYS A 73 30.24 -16.73 13.25
N ASN A 74 31.11 -16.69 14.27
CA ASN A 74 32.34 -15.94 14.57
C ASN A 74 33.25 -15.47 13.41
N SER A 75 33.84 -14.28 13.61
CA SER A 75 35.29 -14.10 13.51
C SER A 75 35.80 -12.95 14.40
N THR A 76 36.99 -13.14 14.96
CA THR A 76 37.59 -12.42 16.09
C THR A 76 38.52 -11.29 15.62
N CYS A 77 38.49 -10.12 16.28
CA CYS A 77 39.64 -9.19 16.28
C CYS A 77 39.69 -8.39 17.59
N TYR A 78 40.88 -8.35 18.20
CA TYR A 78 41.18 -7.75 19.52
C TYR A 78 41.23 -6.21 19.47
N TYR A 79 40.38 -5.55 20.28
CA TYR A 79 40.60 -4.21 20.83
C TYR A 79 40.05 -4.19 22.26
N THR A 80 40.76 -3.49 23.16
CA THR A 80 40.55 -3.24 24.60
C THR A 80 39.19 -3.68 25.14
N VAL A 81 39.16 -4.64 26.08
CA VAL A 81 37.94 -5.26 26.62
C VAL A 81 36.95 -4.19 27.12
N LEU A 82 35.99 -3.86 26.27
CA LEU A 82 34.79 -3.13 26.63
C LEU A 82 33.98 -4.06 27.53
N LYS A 83 33.72 -3.63 28.77
CA LYS A 83 32.71 -4.31 29.59
C LYS A 83 31.37 -4.25 28.86
N THR A 84 30.76 -5.40 28.65
CA THR A 84 29.41 -5.58 28.11
C THR A 84 28.38 -4.96 29.05
N LEU A 85 27.18 -4.65 28.54
CA LEU A 85 26.07 -4.12 29.35
C LEU A 85 25.72 -5.02 30.55
N GLN A 86 25.92 -6.34 30.40
CA GLN A 86 25.75 -7.32 31.47
C GLN A 86 26.80 -7.17 32.58
N GLU A 87 28.06 -6.90 32.22
CA GLU A 87 29.16 -6.71 33.17
C GLU A 87 29.07 -5.37 33.91
N LEU A 88 28.50 -4.33 33.28
CA LEU A 88 28.24 -3.05 33.94
C LEU A 88 27.03 -3.14 34.89
N ARG A 89 25.97 -3.87 34.51
CA ARG A 89 24.84 -4.16 35.40
C ARG A 89 25.23 -5.02 36.61
N ALA A 90 26.33 -5.77 36.51
CA ALA A 90 26.89 -6.56 37.60
C ALA A 90 27.73 -5.74 38.60
N LEU A 91 27.99 -4.45 38.34
CA LEU A 91 28.59 -3.55 39.34
C LEU A 91 27.56 -3.25 40.42
N ILE A 92 27.86 -3.62 41.66
CA ILE A 92 26.87 -3.71 42.74
C ILE A 92 26.62 -2.33 43.40
N TYR A 93 27.49 -1.32 43.15
CA TYR A 93 27.41 -0.03 43.84
C TYR A 93 27.50 1.19 42.91
N GLU A 94 26.66 2.19 43.18
CA GLU A 94 26.59 3.50 42.48
C GLU A 94 27.95 4.21 42.36
N ARG A 95 28.86 4.00 43.33
CA ARG A 95 30.23 4.53 43.32
C ARG A 95 31.10 3.97 42.20
N GLU A 96 30.89 2.71 41.81
CA GLU A 96 31.70 2.05 40.78
C GLU A 96 31.31 2.54 39.38
N ILE A 97 30.02 2.79 39.15
CA ILE A 97 29.51 3.37 37.90
C ILE A 97 29.93 4.84 37.77
N ASN A 98 29.89 5.61 38.87
CA ASN A 98 30.40 6.98 38.89
C ASN A 98 31.90 7.07 38.58
N PHE A 99 32.69 6.10 39.04
CA PHE A 99 34.12 6.05 38.74
C PHE A 99 34.41 5.71 37.27
N GLU A 100 33.61 4.82 36.65
CA GLU A 100 33.69 4.56 35.20
C GLU A 100 33.25 5.77 34.37
N LEU A 101 32.23 6.52 34.80
CA LEU A 101 31.84 7.81 34.18
C LEU A 101 32.98 8.82 34.18
N VAL A 102 33.66 8.99 35.31
CA VAL A 102 34.84 9.88 35.42
C VAL A 102 35.98 9.41 34.52
N LYS A 103 36.17 8.10 34.41
CA LYS A 103 37.20 7.49 33.55
C LYS A 103 36.88 7.65 32.06
N ASP A 104 35.61 7.53 31.66
CA ASP A 104 35.16 7.78 30.30
C ASP A 104 35.36 9.25 29.90
N ILE A 105 35.04 10.21 30.79
CA ILE A 105 35.29 11.65 30.59
C ILE A 105 36.79 11.98 30.48
N TYR A 106 37.63 11.29 31.25
CA TYR A 106 39.07 11.56 31.29
C TYR A 106 39.83 10.99 30.08
N ASN A 107 39.37 9.86 29.51
CA ASN A 107 40.14 9.11 28.51
C ASN A 107 39.62 9.23 27.07
N ASP A 108 38.42 9.77 26.84
CA ASP A 108 37.81 9.80 25.50
C ASP A 108 37.87 11.20 24.86
N LEU A 109 38.54 11.32 23.70
CA LEU A 109 38.75 12.60 23.00
C LEU A 109 37.65 12.92 21.97
N GLY A 110 36.71 11.99 21.73
CA GLY A 110 35.65 12.14 20.72
C GLY A 110 34.28 12.49 21.33
N PRO A 111 33.60 13.58 20.91
CA PRO A 111 32.35 14.04 21.53
C PRO A 111 31.20 13.02 21.41
N HIS A 112 31.06 12.34 20.27
CA HIS A 112 29.99 11.34 20.08
C HIS A 112 30.21 10.05 20.89
N SER A 113 31.47 9.56 20.97
CA SER A 113 31.82 8.38 21.78
C SER A 113 31.59 8.66 23.26
N LEU A 114 32.02 9.84 23.71
CA LEU A 114 31.83 10.29 25.08
C LEU A 114 30.34 10.44 25.44
N CYS A 115 29.54 11.10 24.60
CA CYS A 115 28.10 11.25 24.81
C CYS A 115 27.40 9.89 24.93
N HIS A 116 27.72 8.92 24.06
CA HIS A 116 27.16 7.58 24.13
C HIS A 116 27.52 6.86 25.44
N ARG A 117 28.80 6.91 25.87
CA ARG A 117 29.26 6.30 27.12
C ARG A 117 28.60 6.92 28.35
N ILE A 118 28.51 8.26 28.39
CA ILE A 118 27.82 8.98 29.45
C ILE A 118 26.35 8.58 29.50
N LEU A 119 25.65 8.57 28.37
CA LEU A 119 24.24 8.20 28.29
C LEU A 119 23.98 6.75 28.69
N ARG A 120 24.87 5.84 28.31
CA ARG A 120 24.79 4.44 28.72
C ARG A 120 24.93 4.29 30.23
N ASN A 121 25.90 4.95 30.84
CA ASN A 121 26.11 4.86 32.29
C ASN A 121 24.98 5.55 33.07
N ILE A 122 24.45 6.67 32.56
CA ILE A 122 23.25 7.34 33.13
C ILE A 122 22.03 6.41 33.03
N SER A 123 21.79 5.79 31.86
CA SER A 123 20.70 4.83 31.66
C SER A 123 20.76 3.67 32.67
N ILE A 124 21.96 3.16 32.98
CA ILE A 124 22.15 2.11 33.99
C ILE A 124 21.86 2.64 35.39
N LEU A 125 22.35 3.84 35.74
CA LEU A 125 22.11 4.47 37.05
C LEU A 125 20.62 4.77 37.29
N THR A 126 19.90 5.20 36.26
CA THR A 126 18.48 5.57 36.35
C THR A 126 17.53 4.43 35.97
N ASN A 127 18.06 3.27 35.59
CA ASN A 127 17.31 2.14 35.01
C ASN A 127 16.37 2.57 33.86
N ALA A 128 16.84 3.46 32.98
CA ALA A 128 16.06 4.00 31.87
C ALA A 128 16.34 3.24 30.58
N ASP A 129 15.30 2.86 29.84
CA ASP A 129 15.43 2.10 28.57
C ASP A 129 15.95 2.96 27.40
N ARG A 130 15.76 4.29 27.45
CA ARG A 130 16.21 5.24 26.41
C ARG A 130 16.63 6.57 27.04
N CYS A 131 17.64 7.23 26.48
CA CYS A 131 18.11 8.56 26.91
C CYS A 131 18.35 9.49 25.72
N LEU A 132 18.15 10.80 25.90
CA LEU A 132 18.30 11.81 24.83
C LEU A 132 19.17 12.98 25.31
N VAL A 133 20.18 13.33 24.53
CA VAL A 133 20.96 14.58 24.67
C VAL A 133 21.15 15.13 23.27
N SER A 134 20.29 16.10 22.87
CA SER A 134 20.21 16.72 21.52
C SER A 134 19.96 15.78 20.32
N GLN A 135 20.20 14.48 20.46
CA GLN A 135 19.92 13.39 19.52
C GLN A 135 19.31 12.21 20.29
N LEU A 136 18.39 11.47 19.65
CA LEU A 136 17.78 10.27 20.23
C LEU A 136 18.72 9.08 20.07
N PHE A 137 19.24 8.59 21.19
CA PHE A 137 20.16 7.47 21.20
C PHE A 137 19.48 6.21 21.70
N ASP A 138 19.51 5.16 20.88
CA ASP A 138 19.21 3.82 21.34
C ASP A 138 20.43 3.30 22.11
N VAL A 139 20.29 3.19 23.42
CA VAL A 139 21.36 2.86 24.37
C VAL A 139 21.89 1.43 24.18
N HIS A 140 21.17 0.61 23.39
CA HIS A 140 21.58 -0.75 23.03
C HIS A 140 22.36 -0.84 21.72
N SER A 141 22.49 0.26 20.96
CA SER A 141 23.22 0.29 19.68
C SER A 141 24.74 0.40 19.90
N THR A 142 25.54 -0.10 18.95
CA THR A 142 27.00 0.13 18.95
C THR A 142 27.35 1.50 18.37
N VAL A 143 28.53 2.05 18.73
CA VAL A 143 29.00 3.37 18.25
C VAL A 143 29.00 3.47 16.71
N GLU A 144 29.35 2.38 16.03
CA GLU A 144 29.37 2.29 14.56
C GLU A 144 27.97 2.27 13.92
N GLN A 145 26.97 1.74 14.63
CA GLN A 145 25.56 1.76 14.22
C GLN A 145 24.96 3.16 14.43
N MET A 146 25.43 3.88 15.45
CA MET A 146 24.98 5.24 15.76
C MET A 146 25.46 6.26 14.72
N GLN A 147 26.71 6.13 14.25
CA GLN A 147 27.27 7.02 13.22
C GLN A 147 26.57 6.92 11.86
N ARG A 148 25.78 5.86 11.61
CA ARG A 148 25.04 5.66 10.36
C ARG A 148 23.58 6.13 10.41
N LYS A 149 23.06 6.53 11.57
CA LYS A 149 21.67 7.03 11.71
C LYS A 149 21.65 8.54 11.45
N GLU A 150 20.67 9.01 10.68
CA GLU A 150 20.47 10.44 10.42
C GLU A 150 20.20 11.20 11.73
N GLU A 151 20.80 12.40 11.86
CA GLU A 151 20.62 13.24 13.04
C GLU A 151 19.17 13.75 13.14
N ILE A 152 18.51 13.43 14.25
CA ILE A 152 17.19 13.99 14.55
C ILE A 152 17.39 15.40 15.10
N HIS A 153 17.21 16.42 14.27
CA HIS A 153 17.17 17.80 14.72
C HIS A 153 15.83 18.11 15.39
N ILE A 154 15.85 18.37 16.69
CA ILE A 154 14.68 18.88 17.41
C ILE A 154 14.68 20.41 17.29
N PRO A 155 13.71 21.02 16.58
CA PRO A 155 13.65 22.47 16.43
C PRO A 155 13.41 23.12 17.81
N TRP A 156 14.12 24.22 18.08
CA TRP A 156 14.02 24.93 19.35
C TRP A 156 12.62 25.57 19.52
N GLY A 157 11.70 24.86 20.18
CA GLY A 157 10.26 25.18 20.25
C GLY A 157 9.68 25.11 21.66
N ASN A 158 8.36 25.26 21.80
CA ASN A 158 7.63 25.12 23.08
C ASN A 158 7.51 23.64 23.48
N ASP A 159 8.64 22.94 23.57
CA ASP A 159 8.71 21.52 23.86
C ASP A 159 9.19 21.24 25.29
N ILE A 160 9.08 19.96 25.69
CA ILE A 160 9.53 19.48 27.00
C ILE A 160 11.02 19.78 27.21
N ALA A 161 11.81 19.79 26.13
CA ALA A 161 13.24 20.10 26.18
C ALA A 161 13.51 21.57 26.55
N ARG A 162 12.78 22.54 25.98
CA ARG A 162 12.84 23.95 26.39
C ARG A 162 12.42 24.14 27.83
N HIS A 163 11.30 23.54 28.24
CA HIS A 163 10.79 23.70 29.61
C HIS A 163 11.81 23.22 30.66
N VAL A 164 12.42 22.05 30.44
CA VAL A 164 13.47 21.51 31.34
C VAL A 164 14.74 22.37 31.29
N ALA A 165 15.11 22.90 30.12
CA ALA A 165 16.27 23.78 29.95
C ALA A 165 16.10 25.15 30.65
N GLU A 166 14.90 25.72 30.63
CA GLU A 166 14.58 27.02 31.24
C GLU A 166 14.33 26.91 32.74
N CYS A 167 13.55 25.92 33.18
CA CYS A 167 13.20 25.73 34.58
C CYS A 167 14.36 25.12 35.40
N ARG A 168 15.33 24.47 34.75
CA ARG A 168 16.43 23.71 35.38
C ARG A 168 15.96 22.60 36.34
N GLU A 169 14.70 22.20 36.24
CA GLU A 169 14.08 21.14 37.04
C GLU A 169 13.75 19.93 36.15
N SER A 170 13.97 18.72 36.65
CA SER A 170 13.62 17.49 35.94
C SER A 170 12.11 17.28 35.90
N LEU A 171 11.51 17.20 34.71
CA LEU A 171 10.08 16.91 34.55
C LEU A 171 9.83 15.39 34.62
N ASN A 172 9.54 14.88 35.82
CA ASN A 172 9.09 13.50 36.00
C ASN A 172 7.55 13.46 35.92
N ILE A 173 7.01 13.02 34.78
CA ILE A 173 5.57 12.73 34.65
C ILE A 173 5.38 11.21 34.82
N PRO A 174 5.17 10.71 36.07
CA PRO A 174 4.83 9.31 36.27
C PRO A 174 3.60 8.95 35.43
N ASP A 175 3.63 7.77 34.83
CA ASP A 175 2.56 7.17 34.01
C ASP A 175 2.24 7.85 32.65
N CYS A 176 2.96 8.90 32.22
CA CYS A 176 2.74 9.52 30.90
C CYS A 176 2.90 8.51 29.75
N TYR A 177 3.84 7.57 29.87
CA TYR A 177 4.06 6.52 28.89
C TYR A 177 2.87 5.54 28.78
N LYS A 178 2.16 5.29 29.89
CA LYS A 178 0.96 4.44 29.88
C LYS A 178 -0.18 5.11 29.11
N VAL A 179 -0.41 6.41 29.35
CA VAL A 179 -1.39 7.21 28.61
C VAL A 179 -1.08 7.17 27.11
N LEU A 180 0.18 7.42 26.74
CA LEU A 180 0.62 7.41 25.35
C LEU A 180 0.44 6.05 24.68
N LEU A 181 0.82 4.96 25.36
CA LEU A 181 0.66 3.61 24.83
C LEU A 181 -0.81 3.22 24.66
N GLU A 182 -1.67 3.56 25.62
CA GLU A 182 -3.10 3.27 25.53
C GLU A 182 -3.75 4.06 24.39
N LEU A 183 -3.47 5.36 24.27
CA LEU A 183 -3.96 6.17 23.17
C LEU A 183 -3.44 5.69 21.81
N ALA A 184 -2.17 5.27 21.73
CA ALA A 184 -1.61 4.69 20.52
C ALA A 184 -2.33 3.38 20.15
N ARG A 185 -2.56 2.47 21.11
CA ARG A 185 -3.33 1.25 20.87
C ARG A 185 -4.72 1.57 20.33
N ILE A 186 -5.45 2.52 20.92
CA ILE A 186 -6.77 2.93 20.42
C ILE A 186 -6.75 3.36 18.96
N VAL A 187 -5.73 4.14 18.56
CA VAL A 187 -5.61 4.65 17.18
C VAL A 187 -5.24 3.55 16.17
N PHE A 188 -4.50 2.52 16.59
CA PHE A 188 -3.89 1.53 15.70
C PHE A 188 -4.48 0.12 15.78
N GLU A 189 -5.30 -0.21 16.78
CA GLU A 189 -5.61 -1.61 17.10
C GLU A 189 -6.83 -2.20 16.35
N GLU A 190 -7.65 -1.44 15.61
CA GLU A 190 -8.69 -2.00 14.70
C GLU A 190 -9.38 -0.92 13.82
N PRO A 191 -9.89 -1.26 12.62
CA PRO A 191 -10.71 -0.33 11.83
C PRO A 191 -12.00 -0.03 12.57
N SER A 192 -12.17 1.23 12.95
CA SER A 192 -13.28 1.71 13.76
C SER A 192 -13.85 2.99 13.17
N THR A 193 -15.09 3.30 13.52
CA THR A 193 -15.73 4.55 13.08
C THR A 193 -15.16 5.74 13.85
N ILE A 194 -15.32 6.95 13.31
CA ILE A 194 -14.89 8.19 13.99
C ILE A 194 -15.51 8.26 15.40
N GLY A 195 -16.79 7.91 15.55
CA GLY A 195 -17.47 7.92 16.84
C GLY A 195 -16.83 6.97 17.85
N GLN A 196 -16.47 5.74 17.44
CA GLN A 196 -15.83 4.76 18.33
C GLN A 196 -14.42 5.19 18.76
N ILE A 197 -13.59 5.72 17.85
CA ILE A 197 -12.26 6.22 18.20
C ILE A 197 -12.38 7.40 19.15
N VAL A 198 -13.23 8.38 18.81
CA VAL A 198 -13.43 9.56 19.65
C VAL A 198 -13.93 9.16 21.03
N HIS A 199 -14.89 8.23 21.12
CA HIS A 199 -15.38 7.70 22.40
C HIS A 199 -14.28 7.09 23.26
N ARG A 200 -13.49 6.18 22.68
CA ARG A 200 -12.37 5.53 23.37
C ARG A 200 -11.39 6.59 23.87
N ILE A 201 -10.99 7.54 23.03
CA ILE A 201 -10.08 8.61 23.46
C ILE A 201 -10.68 9.45 24.59
N MET A 202 -11.96 9.82 24.52
CA MET A 202 -12.64 10.58 25.58
C MET A 202 -12.66 9.83 26.92
N ILE A 203 -12.87 8.51 26.94
CA ILE A 203 -12.82 7.68 28.16
C ILE A 203 -11.45 7.81 28.84
N HIS A 204 -10.36 7.71 28.07
CA HIS A 204 -9.02 7.83 28.62
C HIS A 204 -8.75 9.27 29.09
N ILE A 205 -9.16 10.29 28.32
CA ILE A 205 -9.04 11.70 28.72
C ILE A 205 -9.74 11.95 30.07
N VAL A 206 -11.00 11.53 30.22
CA VAL A 206 -11.79 11.72 31.44
C VAL A 206 -11.13 11.00 32.63
N SER A 207 -10.68 9.76 32.43
CA SER A 207 -10.03 8.95 33.47
C SER A 207 -8.68 9.54 33.92
N TYR A 208 -7.84 9.98 32.98
CA TYR A 208 -6.49 10.45 33.31
C TYR A 208 -6.48 11.87 33.88
N LEU A 209 -7.27 12.78 33.31
CA LEU A 209 -7.31 14.18 33.74
C LEU A 209 -8.29 14.42 34.89
N HIS A 210 -9.06 13.40 35.29
CA HIS A 210 -10.01 13.46 36.40
C HIS A 210 -10.95 14.65 36.27
N VAL A 211 -11.66 14.71 35.14
CA VAL A 211 -12.61 15.77 34.80
C VAL A 211 -14.04 15.25 34.91
N GLU A 212 -14.98 16.15 35.19
CA GLU A 212 -16.40 15.79 35.21
C GLU A 212 -16.89 15.49 33.80
N ARG A 213 -16.38 16.21 32.80
CA ARG A 213 -16.89 16.12 31.44
C ARG A 213 -15.87 16.47 30.36
N CYS A 214 -15.98 15.78 29.23
CA CYS A 214 -15.17 15.99 28.03
C CYS A 214 -16.09 16.17 26.81
N GLN A 215 -15.75 17.13 25.96
CA GLN A 215 -16.42 17.40 24.70
C GLN A 215 -15.43 17.48 23.55
N ILE A 216 -15.76 16.85 22.41
CA ILE A 216 -14.99 16.96 21.17
C ILE A 216 -15.93 17.43 20.07
N LEU A 217 -15.61 18.58 19.48
CA LEU A 217 -16.38 19.17 18.39
C LEU A 217 -15.55 19.12 17.11
N LEU A 218 -16.05 18.44 16.08
CA LEU A 218 -15.37 18.34 14.79
C LEU A 218 -15.86 19.43 13.85
N LEU A 219 -14.93 20.13 13.20
CA LEU A 219 -15.25 21.10 12.16
C LEU A 219 -15.47 20.38 10.83
N ASP A 220 -16.49 20.79 10.09
CA ASP A 220 -16.52 20.56 8.65
C ASP A 220 -15.62 21.58 7.96
N GLN A 221 -14.63 21.06 7.23
CA GLN A 221 -13.65 21.89 6.52
C GLN A 221 -14.28 22.76 5.42
N ASN A 222 -15.41 22.33 4.85
CA ASN A 222 -16.07 23.05 3.76
C ASN A 222 -16.86 24.25 4.29
N THR A 223 -17.63 24.05 5.37
CA THR A 223 -18.52 25.09 5.92
C THR A 223 -17.89 25.89 7.06
N GLN A 224 -16.75 25.46 7.60
CA GLN A 224 -16.11 26.03 8.80
C GLN A 224 -17.06 26.09 10.01
N LYS A 225 -18.04 25.18 10.05
CA LYS A 225 -18.98 25.00 11.16
C LYS A 225 -18.71 23.67 11.85
N PHE A 226 -19.09 23.59 13.13
CA PHE A 226 -19.09 22.32 13.83
C PHE A 226 -20.11 21.38 13.19
N SER A 227 -19.65 20.22 12.74
CA SER A 227 -20.45 19.22 12.04
C SER A 227 -20.91 18.09 12.95
N ARG A 228 -20.07 17.73 13.94
CA ARG A 228 -20.31 16.66 14.90
C ARG A 228 -19.83 17.07 16.27
N VAL A 229 -20.57 16.69 17.29
CA VAL A 229 -20.30 17.06 18.68
C VAL A 229 -20.40 15.83 19.55
N PHE A 230 -19.28 15.40 20.11
CA PHE A 230 -19.20 14.25 21.00
C PHE A 230 -19.11 14.73 22.45
N ASP A 231 -19.90 14.11 23.33
CA ASP A 231 -20.02 14.51 24.72
C ASP A 231 -19.95 13.28 25.65
N LEU A 232 -19.08 13.32 26.65
CA LEU A 232 -18.89 12.26 27.65
C LEU A 232 -18.81 12.83 29.06
N ASP A 233 -19.74 12.42 29.91
CA ASP A 233 -19.75 12.71 31.35
C ASP A 233 -19.10 11.55 32.13
N VAL A 234 -18.44 11.86 33.24
CA VAL A 234 -17.86 10.83 34.14
C VAL A 234 -18.92 9.86 34.69
N ILE A 235 -20.18 10.28 34.78
CA ILE A 235 -21.29 9.42 35.21
C ILE A 235 -21.60 8.36 34.15
N ASP A 236 -21.46 8.70 32.86
CA ASP A 236 -21.66 7.76 31.76
C ASP A 236 -20.72 6.55 31.86
N MET A 237 -19.51 6.76 32.38
CA MET A 237 -18.52 5.70 32.58
C MET A 237 -18.92 4.66 33.65
N LYS A 238 -19.90 4.98 34.51
CA LYS A 238 -20.34 4.13 35.63
C LYS A 238 -21.64 3.38 35.35
N ALA A 239 -22.30 3.62 34.21
CA ALA A 239 -23.57 3.00 33.89
C ALA A 239 -23.38 1.57 33.35
N GLU A 240 -23.99 0.56 34.00
CA GLU A 240 -23.85 -0.86 33.63
C GLU A 240 -24.59 -1.26 32.32
N ASN A 241 -25.47 -0.41 31.80
CA ASN A 241 -26.25 -0.61 30.57
C ASN A 241 -25.78 0.29 29.40
N PHE A 242 -24.48 0.56 29.31
CA PHE A 242 -23.96 1.48 28.32
C PHE A 242 -23.87 0.83 26.95
N ASP A 243 -24.74 1.26 26.03
CA ASP A 243 -24.62 0.92 24.62
C ASP A 243 -23.31 1.56 24.12
N SER A 244 -22.28 0.76 23.87
CA SER A 244 -20.92 1.19 23.45
C SER A 244 -20.89 1.89 22.08
N SER A 245 -22.06 2.26 21.55
CA SER A 245 -22.28 2.80 20.23
C SER A 245 -22.50 4.33 20.29
N SER A 246 -21.38 5.05 20.16
CA SER A 246 -21.26 6.50 19.95
C SER A 246 -21.32 7.37 21.21
N PRO A 247 -20.38 8.31 21.40
CA PRO A 247 -20.58 9.43 22.32
C PRO A 247 -21.83 10.15 21.86
N PHE A 248 -22.73 10.44 22.78
CA PHE A 248 -24.03 10.99 22.45
C PHE A 248 -23.84 12.35 21.76
N GLU A 249 -24.44 12.48 20.59
CA GLU A 249 -24.23 13.64 19.75
C GLU A 249 -25.07 14.82 20.29
N GLY A 250 -24.41 15.88 20.79
CA GLY A 250 -25.08 17.13 21.16
C GLY A 250 -26.05 17.09 22.35
N ARG A 251 -25.81 16.27 23.38
CA ARG A 251 -26.68 16.20 24.59
C ARG A 251 -26.84 17.51 25.36
N PHE A 252 -25.90 18.44 25.22
CA PHE A 252 -25.82 19.61 26.07
C PHE A 252 -25.41 20.85 25.27
N PRO A 253 -25.81 22.03 25.76
CA PRO A 253 -25.45 23.29 25.14
C PRO A 253 -23.93 23.46 25.07
N ILE A 254 -23.48 23.95 23.92
CA ILE A 254 -22.07 24.19 23.61
C ILE A 254 -21.80 25.66 23.87
N ASN A 255 -20.70 25.95 24.55
CA ASN A 255 -20.23 27.32 24.66
C ASN A 255 -19.57 27.76 23.34
N VAL A 256 -20.36 28.37 22.46
CA VAL A 256 -19.91 28.79 21.12
C VAL A 256 -18.80 29.85 21.20
N GLY A 257 -18.81 30.71 22.22
CA GLY A 257 -17.80 31.75 22.40
C GLY A 257 -16.40 31.17 22.63
N ILE A 258 -16.28 30.24 23.58
CA ILE A 258 -14.99 29.60 23.91
C ILE A 258 -14.54 28.66 22.78
N THR A 259 -15.41 27.73 22.36
CA THR A 259 -15.07 26.74 21.33
C THR A 259 -14.79 27.40 19.98
N GLY A 260 -15.56 28.43 19.61
CA GLY A 260 -15.36 29.22 18.40
C GLY A 260 -14.07 30.03 18.42
N TYR A 261 -13.69 30.62 19.55
CA TYR A 261 -12.41 31.30 19.70
C TYR A 261 -11.26 30.34 19.42
N VAL A 262 -11.21 29.19 20.12
CA VAL A 262 -10.14 28.20 19.96
C VAL A 262 -10.10 27.61 18.55
N ALA A 263 -11.26 27.38 17.93
CA ALA A 263 -11.34 26.90 16.56
C ALA A 263 -10.78 27.91 15.54
N THR A 264 -10.92 29.20 15.81
CA THR A 264 -10.50 30.28 14.90
C THR A 264 -9.04 30.68 15.12
N THR A 265 -8.62 30.84 16.38
CA THR A 265 -7.26 31.30 16.73
C THR A 265 -6.26 30.14 16.82
N GLY A 266 -6.73 28.95 17.20
CA GLY A 266 -5.88 27.82 17.52
C GLY A 266 -5.08 27.99 18.80
N GLU A 267 -5.45 28.94 19.66
CA GLU A 267 -4.82 29.17 20.96
C GLU A 267 -5.47 28.30 22.04
N ILE A 268 -4.64 27.85 22.99
CA ILE A 268 -5.07 27.06 24.15
C ILE A 268 -5.72 28.00 25.17
N LEU A 269 -6.90 27.63 25.67
CA LEU A 269 -7.59 28.36 26.74
C LEU A 269 -7.71 27.53 28.00
N ASN A 270 -7.09 27.99 29.08
CA ASN A 270 -7.29 27.49 30.43
C ASN A 270 -8.01 28.56 31.25
N ILE A 271 -9.29 28.33 31.54
CA ILE A 271 -10.20 29.25 32.22
C ILE A 271 -10.43 28.71 33.64
N PRO A 272 -9.84 29.34 34.67
CA PRO A 272 -9.97 28.92 36.06
C PRO A 272 -11.37 29.12 36.63
N ASP A 273 -12.03 30.20 36.23
CA ASP A 273 -13.39 30.60 36.62
C ASP A 273 -14.12 31.16 35.40
N VAL A 274 -15.14 30.44 34.94
CA VAL A 274 -15.89 30.80 33.73
C VAL A 274 -16.73 32.06 33.89
N ILE A 275 -17.12 32.43 35.11
CA ILE A 275 -17.96 33.60 35.37
C ILE A 275 -17.17 34.90 35.08
N GLN A 276 -15.84 34.83 35.20
CA GLN A 276 -14.94 35.95 34.96
C GLN A 276 -14.50 36.07 33.50
N ASP A 277 -14.89 35.13 32.63
CA ASP A 277 -14.49 35.13 31.22
C ASP A 277 -15.61 35.66 30.32
N ASP A 278 -15.38 36.79 29.67
CA ASP A 278 -16.37 37.46 28.79
C ASP A 278 -16.85 36.58 27.62
N ARG A 279 -16.10 35.54 27.26
CA ARG A 279 -16.46 34.62 26.16
C ARG A 279 -17.44 33.54 26.61
N PHE A 280 -17.64 33.37 27.92
CA PHE A 280 -18.55 32.38 28.46
C PHE A 280 -20.00 32.91 28.39
N ASP A 281 -20.85 32.25 27.60
CA ASP A 281 -22.30 32.48 27.63
C ASP A 281 -22.96 31.77 28.82
N PRO A 282 -23.51 32.49 29.83
CA PRO A 282 -24.16 31.87 30.98
C PRO A 282 -25.46 31.12 30.66
N LEU A 283 -26.09 31.37 29.51
CA LEU A 283 -27.32 30.71 29.09
C LEU A 283 -27.15 29.19 28.94
N VAL A 284 -25.92 28.72 28.68
CA VAL A 284 -25.63 27.28 28.58
C VAL A 284 -25.87 26.53 29.89
N ASP A 285 -25.92 27.24 31.02
CA ASP A 285 -26.14 26.69 32.36
C ASP A 285 -27.56 26.88 32.91
N GLU A 286 -28.44 27.61 32.21
CA GLU A 286 -29.78 27.94 32.72
C GLU A 286 -30.72 26.74 32.72
N ASP A 287 -30.69 25.94 31.65
CA ASP A 287 -31.59 24.79 31.44
C ASP A 287 -30.98 23.44 31.86
N SER A 288 -29.72 23.43 32.29
CA SER A 288 -28.99 22.21 32.62
C SER A 288 -28.78 22.06 34.13
N ASN A 289 -28.87 20.84 34.66
CA ASN A 289 -28.50 20.54 36.06
C ASN A 289 -26.97 20.57 36.29
N PHE A 290 -26.20 21.04 35.31
CA PHE A 290 -24.76 21.09 35.30
C PHE A 290 -24.30 22.55 35.30
N ARG A 291 -23.25 22.86 36.05
CA ARG A 291 -22.69 24.22 36.15
C ARG A 291 -21.23 24.20 35.74
N HIS A 292 -20.85 25.06 34.81
CA HIS A 292 -19.47 25.25 34.43
C HIS A 292 -18.76 26.07 35.52
N HIS A 293 -17.59 25.61 35.96
CA HIS A 293 -16.73 26.31 36.92
C HIS A 293 -15.37 26.59 36.27
N SER A 294 -14.76 25.57 35.67
CA SER A 294 -13.48 25.70 34.98
C SER A 294 -13.50 24.99 33.64
N ILE A 295 -12.81 25.55 32.64
CA ILE A 295 -12.76 25.02 31.28
C ILE A 295 -11.31 24.98 30.80
N LEU A 296 -10.90 23.85 30.23
CA LEU A 296 -9.66 23.75 29.46
C LEU A 296 -10.01 23.35 28.02
N CYS A 297 -9.72 24.23 27.05
CA CYS A 297 -10.07 24.02 25.65
C CYS A 297 -8.82 24.12 24.75
N MET A 298 -8.68 23.15 23.84
CA MET A 298 -7.55 23.03 22.93
C MET A 298 -8.00 22.68 21.51
N PRO A 299 -7.30 23.17 20.47
CA PRO A 299 -7.60 22.81 19.10
C PRO A 299 -7.11 21.39 18.79
N ILE A 300 -7.88 20.65 18.01
CA ILE A 300 -7.47 19.38 17.43
C ILE A 300 -6.94 19.66 16.02
N ARG A 301 -5.70 19.23 15.75
CA ARG A 301 -5.01 19.48 14.49
C ARG A 301 -4.74 18.18 13.74
N ASN A 302 -4.80 18.23 12.41
CA ASN A 302 -4.34 17.12 11.57
C ASN A 302 -2.80 17.15 11.38
N THR A 303 -2.24 16.17 10.66
CA THR A 303 -0.80 16.13 10.34
C THR A 303 -0.31 17.34 9.53
N SER A 304 -1.20 18.04 8.84
CA SER A 304 -0.92 19.29 8.13
C SER A 304 -1.03 20.54 9.01
N LYS A 305 -1.25 20.38 10.32
CA LYS A 305 -1.46 21.45 11.32
C LYS A 305 -2.76 22.25 11.17
N ASN A 306 -3.66 21.85 10.26
CA ASN A 306 -4.98 22.46 10.10
C ASN A 306 -5.87 22.04 11.26
N ILE A 307 -6.66 22.98 11.78
CA ILE A 307 -7.63 22.73 12.84
C ILE A 307 -8.79 21.94 12.24
N ILE A 308 -9.03 20.75 12.79
CA ILE A 308 -10.12 19.85 12.37
C ILE A 308 -11.21 19.71 13.43
N GLY A 309 -10.97 20.27 14.61
CA GLY A 309 -11.86 20.16 15.75
C GLY A 309 -11.36 20.98 16.93
N VAL A 310 -12.14 20.98 18.00
CA VAL A 310 -11.72 21.46 19.33
C VAL A 310 -12.10 20.42 20.37
N CYS A 311 -11.26 20.26 21.37
CA CYS A 311 -11.51 19.42 22.53
C CYS A 311 -11.64 20.33 23.75
N GLN A 312 -12.65 20.10 24.58
CA GLN A 312 -12.94 20.88 25.77
C GLN A 312 -13.11 19.94 26.97
N LEU A 313 -12.43 20.26 28.05
CA LEU A 313 -12.64 19.65 29.36
C LEU A 313 -13.37 20.64 30.25
N ILE A 314 -14.33 20.14 31.01
CA ILE A 314 -15.17 20.95 31.86
C ILE A 314 -15.13 20.38 33.27
N ASN A 315 -14.83 21.26 34.22
CA ASN A 315 -14.69 21.02 35.66
C ASN A 315 -13.69 19.92 36.01
N LYS A 316 -12.67 20.29 36.78
CA LYS A 316 -11.79 19.29 37.40
C LYS A 316 -12.48 18.67 38.63
N LEU A 317 -12.46 17.35 38.77
CA LEU A 317 -13.10 16.63 39.89
C LEU A 317 -12.55 17.04 41.26
N SER A 318 -11.28 17.46 41.31
CA SER A 318 -10.68 17.96 42.55
C SER A 318 -11.22 19.33 42.97
N ARG A 319 -12.07 19.97 42.15
CA ARG A 319 -12.59 21.34 42.29
C ARG A 319 -11.53 22.45 42.28
N ASN A 320 -10.37 22.14 41.71
CA ASN A 320 -9.27 23.09 41.51
C ASN A 320 -9.23 23.53 40.04
N CYS A 321 -8.46 24.57 39.74
CA CYS A 321 -8.17 24.96 38.35
C CYS A 321 -7.28 23.92 37.66
N PHE A 322 -7.29 23.90 36.32
CA PHE A 322 -6.37 23.07 35.55
C PHE A 322 -4.92 23.58 35.71
N THR A 323 -4.02 22.67 36.07
CA THR A 323 -2.60 22.94 36.26
C THR A 323 -1.85 22.88 34.93
N LYS A 324 -0.63 23.42 34.88
CA LYS A 324 0.24 23.29 33.70
C LYS A 324 0.54 21.84 33.31
N LYS A 325 0.58 20.94 34.30
CA LYS A 325 0.70 19.49 34.04
C LYS A 325 -0.52 18.94 33.29
N ASP A 326 -1.73 19.39 33.66
CA ASP A 326 -2.96 18.98 32.98
C ASP A 326 -2.96 19.51 31.54
N GLU A 327 -2.49 20.75 31.32
CA GLU A 327 -2.35 21.31 29.97
C GLU A 327 -1.44 20.43 29.09
N HIS A 328 -0.28 19.99 29.61
CA HIS A 328 0.66 19.19 28.82
C HIS A 328 0.11 17.79 28.48
N ILE A 329 -0.55 17.14 29.45
CA ILE A 329 -1.19 15.83 29.21
C ILE A 329 -2.35 15.99 28.21
N PHE A 330 -3.14 17.06 28.35
CA PHE A 330 -4.25 17.30 27.45
C PHE A 330 -3.81 17.63 26.02
N GLU A 331 -2.72 18.38 25.85
CA GLU A 331 -2.12 18.66 24.55
C GLU A 331 -1.75 17.35 23.84
N ILE A 332 -1.08 16.44 24.55
CA ILE A 332 -0.78 15.10 24.03
C ILE A 332 -2.06 14.38 23.59
N CYS A 333 -3.09 14.35 24.43
CA CYS A 333 -4.37 13.73 24.09
C CYS A 333 -5.00 14.34 22.82
N THR A 334 -4.93 15.66 22.63
CA THR A 334 -5.47 16.33 21.44
C THR A 334 -4.69 15.99 20.16
N ILE A 335 -3.37 15.75 20.25
CA ILE A 335 -2.56 15.25 19.13
C ILE A 335 -3.04 13.85 18.72
N PHE A 336 -3.27 12.96 19.68
CA PHE A 336 -3.79 11.61 19.39
C PHE A 336 -5.23 11.64 18.86
N CYS A 337 -6.08 12.56 19.31
CA CYS A 337 -7.39 12.81 18.69
C CYS A 337 -7.22 13.13 17.21
N GLY A 338 -6.32 14.07 16.89
CA GLY A 338 -6.04 14.49 15.52
C GLY A 338 -5.58 13.35 14.62
N LEU A 339 -4.63 12.55 15.11
CA LEU A 339 -4.11 11.38 14.41
C LEU A 339 -5.18 10.29 14.22
N GLY A 340 -5.95 9.98 15.28
CA GLY A 340 -7.00 8.98 15.23
C GLY A 340 -8.12 9.32 14.24
N ILE A 341 -8.61 10.56 14.28
CA ILE A 341 -9.65 11.03 13.35
C ILE A 341 -9.14 10.98 11.91
N GLN A 342 -7.92 11.47 11.66
CA GLN A 342 -7.34 11.45 10.32
C GLN A 342 -7.12 10.03 9.80
N HIS A 343 -6.69 9.11 10.65
CA HIS A 343 -6.49 7.71 10.29
C HIS A 343 -7.80 7.08 9.81
N VAL A 344 -8.91 7.26 10.55
CA VAL A 344 -10.23 6.73 10.15
C VAL A 344 -10.70 7.37 8.85
N GLN A 345 -10.60 8.69 8.71
CA GLN A 345 -11.01 9.37 7.47
C GLN A 345 -10.21 8.88 6.25
N MET A 346 -8.90 8.65 6.42
CA MET A 346 -8.05 8.12 5.36
C MET A 346 -8.44 6.67 5.02
N HIS A 347 -8.76 5.87 6.02
CA HIS A 347 -9.23 4.51 5.84
C HIS A 347 -10.57 4.47 5.08
N GLU A 348 -11.56 5.26 5.48
CA GLU A 348 -12.86 5.37 4.80
C GLU A 348 -12.71 5.79 3.34
N ARG A 349 -11.88 6.80 3.05
CA ARG A 349 -11.59 7.23 1.67
C ARG A 349 -10.95 6.12 0.84
N THR A 350 -10.04 5.35 1.44
CA THR A 350 -9.40 4.20 0.79
C THR A 350 -10.43 3.12 0.48
N MET A 351 -11.31 2.79 1.43
CA MET A 351 -12.38 1.80 1.22
C MET A 351 -13.36 2.24 0.14
N GLN A 352 -13.74 3.52 0.10
CA GLN A 352 -14.57 4.07 -0.98
C GLN A 352 -13.88 3.97 -2.35
N SER A 353 -12.57 4.25 -2.41
CA SER A 353 -11.78 4.10 -3.64
C SER A 353 -11.72 2.65 -4.12
N ILE A 354 -11.58 1.70 -3.20
CA ILE A 354 -11.62 0.26 -3.51
C ILE A 354 -13.00 -0.13 -4.04
N ALA A 355 -14.08 0.32 -3.39
CA ALA A 355 -15.44 0.04 -3.85
C ALA A 355 -15.70 0.59 -5.27
N LYS A 356 -15.28 1.83 -5.56
CA LYS A 356 -15.36 2.41 -6.92
C LYS A 356 -14.57 1.60 -7.94
N THR A 357 -13.38 1.14 -7.57
CA THR A 357 -12.54 0.29 -8.42
C THR A 357 -13.24 -1.04 -8.71
N LYS A 358 -13.85 -1.66 -7.69
CA LYS A 358 -14.61 -2.91 -7.84
C LYS A 358 -15.77 -2.75 -8.82
N VAL A 359 -16.58 -1.70 -8.66
CA VAL A 359 -17.69 -1.42 -9.61
C VAL A 359 -17.17 -1.17 -11.02
N THR A 360 -16.03 -0.49 -11.16
CA THR A 360 -15.40 -0.27 -12.48
C THR A 360 -14.98 -1.60 -13.13
N LEU A 361 -14.40 -2.51 -12.35
CA LEU A 361 -14.02 -3.85 -12.84
C LEU A 361 -15.26 -4.69 -13.21
N GLU A 362 -16.36 -4.59 -12.48
CA GLU A 362 -17.63 -5.26 -12.83
C GLU A 362 -18.17 -4.75 -14.18
N VAL A 363 -18.12 -3.45 -14.44
CA VAL A 363 -18.53 -2.86 -15.72
C VAL A 363 -17.60 -3.30 -16.86
N LEU A 364 -16.29 -3.35 -16.62
CA LEU A 364 -15.32 -3.86 -17.61
C LEU A 364 -15.57 -5.33 -17.91
N SER A 365 -15.83 -6.14 -16.88
CA SER A 365 -16.19 -7.56 -16.99
C SER A 365 -17.43 -7.77 -17.87
N TYR A 366 -18.48 -6.97 -17.67
CA TYR A 366 -19.70 -7.05 -18.48
C TYR A 366 -19.43 -6.80 -19.97
N HIS A 367 -18.52 -5.88 -20.30
CA HIS A 367 -18.16 -5.57 -21.68
C HIS A 367 -17.09 -6.51 -22.27
N ALA A 368 -16.30 -7.17 -21.43
CA ALA A 368 -15.30 -8.15 -21.83
C ALA A 368 -15.88 -9.56 -22.04
N THR A 369 -17.03 -9.86 -21.41
CA THR A 369 -17.67 -11.17 -21.50
C THR A 369 -18.57 -11.25 -22.72
N ALA A 370 -18.49 -12.37 -23.45
CA ALA A 370 -19.36 -12.63 -24.57
C ALA A 370 -20.84 -12.73 -24.13
N PRO A 371 -21.79 -12.17 -24.88
CA PRO A 371 -23.21 -12.29 -24.56
C PRO A 371 -23.66 -13.75 -24.60
N LEU A 372 -24.57 -14.12 -23.70
CA LEU A 372 -25.01 -15.50 -23.54
C LEU A 372 -25.68 -16.04 -24.83
N GLU A 373 -26.33 -15.17 -25.61
CA GLU A 373 -26.94 -15.54 -26.88
C GLU A 373 -25.91 -16.03 -27.91
N GLU A 374 -24.73 -15.41 -27.97
CA GLU A 374 -23.64 -15.78 -28.88
C GLU A 374 -23.03 -17.12 -28.47
N VAL A 375 -22.82 -17.30 -27.15
CA VAL A 375 -22.34 -18.58 -26.60
C VAL A 375 -23.34 -19.70 -26.90
N GLN A 376 -24.64 -19.46 -26.69
CA GLN A 376 -25.69 -20.43 -26.99
C GLN A 376 -25.79 -20.74 -28.49
N GLU A 377 -25.61 -19.74 -29.36
CA GLU A 377 -25.57 -19.97 -30.80
C GLU A 377 -24.41 -20.90 -31.18
N LEU A 378 -23.22 -20.65 -30.64
CA LEU A 378 -22.06 -21.49 -30.88
C LEU A 378 -22.25 -22.92 -30.37
N LEU A 379 -22.86 -23.09 -29.19
CA LEU A 379 -23.20 -24.41 -28.64
C LEU A 379 -24.28 -25.12 -29.48
N ARG A 380 -25.26 -24.40 -30.02
CA ARG A 380 -26.32 -24.98 -30.88
C ARG A 380 -25.79 -25.45 -32.23
N GLU A 381 -24.79 -24.78 -32.80
CA GLU A 381 -24.21 -25.19 -34.08
C GLU A 381 -23.54 -26.56 -34.03
N ASN A 382 -23.08 -26.99 -32.84
CA ASN A 382 -22.60 -28.34 -32.48
C ASN A 382 -21.62 -29.00 -33.48
N HIS A 383 -21.00 -28.21 -34.35
CA HIS A 383 -20.08 -28.65 -35.38
C HIS A 383 -18.80 -27.84 -35.29
N ILE A 384 -17.80 -28.42 -34.64
CA ILE A 384 -16.43 -27.92 -34.64
C ILE A 384 -15.65 -28.78 -35.65
N PRO A 385 -15.22 -28.22 -36.80
CA PRO A 385 -14.48 -28.95 -37.82
C PRO A 385 -13.21 -29.62 -37.25
N SER A 386 -12.76 -30.69 -37.90
CA SER A 386 -11.56 -31.43 -37.47
C SER A 386 -10.29 -30.63 -37.73
N THR A 387 -9.21 -31.06 -37.09
CA THR A 387 -7.89 -30.44 -37.24
C THR A 387 -7.35 -30.52 -38.67
N GLU A 388 -7.71 -31.54 -39.46
CA GLU A 388 -7.31 -31.62 -40.87
C GLU A 388 -7.99 -30.57 -41.75
N ILE A 389 -9.24 -30.20 -41.42
CA ILE A 389 -10.01 -29.20 -42.17
C ILE A 389 -9.35 -27.82 -42.00
N TYR A 390 -9.03 -27.46 -40.76
CA TYR A 390 -8.33 -26.21 -40.45
C TYR A 390 -6.84 -26.26 -40.78
N ARG A 391 -6.26 -27.46 -40.95
CA ARG A 391 -4.82 -27.68 -41.16
C ARG A 391 -3.95 -27.13 -40.02
N LEU A 392 -4.39 -27.26 -38.77
CA LEU A 392 -3.68 -26.65 -37.61
C LEU A 392 -2.31 -27.28 -37.34
N TYR A 393 -2.07 -28.51 -37.79
CA TYR A 393 -0.76 -29.17 -37.69
C TYR A 393 0.24 -28.70 -38.76
N ASP A 394 -0.19 -27.98 -39.80
CA ASP A 394 0.70 -27.48 -40.85
C ASP A 394 1.30 -26.12 -40.43
N LEU A 395 2.63 -26.03 -40.33
CA LEU A 395 3.32 -24.76 -40.04
C LEU A 395 3.05 -23.67 -41.09
N LYS A 396 2.61 -24.05 -42.30
CA LYS A 396 2.18 -23.11 -43.37
C LYS A 396 0.77 -22.55 -43.18
N PHE A 397 0.08 -22.94 -42.11
CA PHE A 397 -1.23 -22.40 -41.74
C PHE A 397 -1.24 -20.87 -41.73
N ASN A 398 -2.33 -20.29 -42.26
CA ASN A 398 -2.68 -18.87 -42.18
C ASN A 398 -4.19 -18.75 -41.95
N ASP A 399 -4.58 -17.65 -41.32
CA ASP A 399 -5.93 -17.34 -40.86
C ASP A 399 -6.66 -16.35 -41.77
N PHE A 400 -6.05 -15.84 -42.84
CA PHE A 400 -6.64 -14.84 -43.74
C PHE A 400 -8.01 -15.23 -44.34
N SER A 401 -8.29 -16.54 -44.46
CA SER A 401 -9.59 -17.04 -44.94
C SER A 401 -10.60 -17.31 -43.83
N LEU A 402 -10.17 -17.31 -42.57
CA LEU A 402 -11.00 -17.58 -41.40
C LEU A 402 -11.62 -16.27 -40.90
N LYS A 403 -12.93 -16.29 -40.68
CA LYS A 403 -13.64 -15.21 -39.97
C LYS A 403 -13.58 -15.46 -38.47
N ASP A 404 -13.88 -14.44 -37.67
CA ASP A 404 -13.85 -14.49 -36.20
C ASP A 404 -14.49 -15.75 -35.60
N LYS A 405 -15.69 -16.13 -36.07
CA LYS A 405 -16.39 -17.35 -35.61
C LYS A 405 -15.63 -18.65 -35.94
N GLU A 406 -14.98 -18.72 -37.09
CA GLU A 406 -14.21 -19.91 -37.50
C GLU A 406 -12.84 -19.94 -36.82
N MET A 407 -12.22 -18.78 -36.55
CA MET A 407 -11.04 -18.69 -35.69
C MET A 407 -11.35 -19.16 -34.27
N LEU A 408 -12.49 -18.76 -33.72
CA LEU A 408 -12.96 -19.22 -32.41
C LEU A 408 -13.18 -20.75 -32.38
N LYS A 409 -13.83 -21.32 -33.40
CA LYS A 409 -14.00 -22.78 -33.53
C LYS A 409 -12.66 -23.50 -33.67
N ALA A 410 -11.72 -22.96 -34.44
CA ALA A 410 -10.37 -23.50 -34.55
C ALA A 410 -9.63 -23.46 -33.20
N CYS A 411 -9.80 -22.38 -32.42
CA CYS A 411 -9.28 -22.28 -31.07
C CYS A 411 -9.87 -23.35 -30.15
N ILE A 412 -11.20 -23.51 -30.12
CA ILE A 412 -11.86 -24.57 -29.35
C ILE A 412 -11.37 -25.96 -29.79
N ARG A 413 -11.18 -26.18 -31.10
CA ARG A 413 -10.58 -27.42 -31.63
C ARG A 413 -9.19 -27.66 -31.05
N MET A 414 -8.33 -26.64 -30.93
CA MET A 414 -7.02 -26.78 -30.29
C MET A 414 -7.15 -27.29 -28.84
N PHE A 415 -8.06 -26.73 -28.04
CA PHE A 415 -8.31 -27.23 -26.67
C PHE A 415 -8.87 -28.66 -26.63
N MET A 416 -9.70 -29.04 -27.62
CA MET A 416 -10.24 -30.40 -27.73
C MET A 416 -9.15 -31.45 -28.02
N GLU A 417 -8.20 -31.14 -28.91
CA GLU A 417 -7.12 -32.06 -29.31
C GLU A 417 -6.17 -32.41 -28.16
N PHE A 418 -5.94 -31.48 -27.24
CA PHE A 418 -5.13 -31.75 -26.04
C PHE A 418 -5.91 -32.50 -24.94
N GLY A 419 -7.17 -32.89 -25.19
CA GLY A 419 -7.98 -33.63 -24.23
C GLY A 419 -8.42 -32.80 -23.02
N PHE A 420 -8.20 -31.48 -23.00
CA PHE A 420 -8.51 -30.62 -21.86
C PHE A 420 -10.02 -30.54 -21.56
N ILE A 421 -10.87 -30.77 -22.57
CA ILE A 421 -12.34 -30.78 -22.43
C ILE A 421 -12.86 -32.14 -21.92
N GLN A 422 -12.08 -33.22 -22.06
CA GLN A 422 -12.43 -34.58 -21.63
C GLN A 422 -11.35 -35.14 -20.72
N ARG A 423 -11.21 -34.56 -19.52
CA ARG A 423 -10.37 -35.12 -18.45
C ARG A 423 -10.97 -36.36 -17.78
N PHE A 424 -11.68 -37.21 -18.55
CA PHE A 424 -12.01 -38.60 -18.23
C PHE A 424 -12.18 -39.45 -19.51
N GLY A 425 -11.06 -39.97 -20.02
CA GLY A 425 -11.05 -41.29 -20.65
C GLY A 425 -11.03 -41.40 -22.18
N ILE A 426 -10.04 -40.81 -22.86
CA ILE A 426 -9.60 -41.31 -24.18
C ILE A 426 -8.07 -41.24 -24.30
N GLU A 427 -7.45 -42.35 -24.70
CA GLU A 427 -6.03 -42.42 -25.13
C GLU A 427 -5.85 -41.65 -26.44
N TYR A 428 -5.08 -40.57 -26.42
CA TYR A 428 -4.57 -39.91 -27.62
C TYR A 428 -3.04 -39.76 -27.54
N ASP A 429 -2.40 -39.84 -28.71
CA ASP A 429 -0.94 -39.78 -28.88
C ASP A 429 -0.47 -38.34 -28.66
N VAL A 430 -0.14 -38.04 -27.41
CA VAL A 430 0.21 -36.71 -26.93
C VAL A 430 1.45 -36.18 -27.66
N SER A 431 1.40 -34.94 -28.15
CA SER A 431 2.57 -34.22 -28.69
C SER A 431 3.81 -34.46 -27.82
N LYS A 432 4.97 -34.75 -28.44
CA LYS A 432 6.27 -34.92 -27.74
C LYS A 432 6.56 -33.81 -26.71
N LEU A 433 6.00 -32.62 -26.90
CA LEU A 433 6.14 -31.49 -25.98
C LEU A 433 5.33 -31.65 -24.68
N CYS A 434 4.11 -32.20 -24.75
CA CYS A 434 3.30 -32.43 -23.56
C CYS A 434 3.81 -33.64 -22.74
N HIS A 435 4.57 -34.56 -23.34
CA HIS A 435 5.39 -35.52 -22.57
C HIS A 435 6.54 -34.87 -21.80
N VAL A 436 7.02 -33.70 -22.24
CA VAL A 436 8.16 -32.97 -21.64
C VAL A 436 7.69 -31.98 -20.57
N LEU A 437 6.62 -31.23 -20.84
CA LEU A 437 6.09 -30.18 -19.98
C LEU A 437 4.94 -30.65 -19.06
N GLY A 438 4.23 -31.71 -19.44
CA GLY A 438 3.01 -32.14 -18.77
C GLY A 438 1.78 -31.33 -19.18
N GLU A 439 0.62 -31.83 -18.76
CA GLU A 439 -0.69 -31.31 -19.19
C GLU A 439 -0.96 -29.89 -18.69
N LEU A 440 -0.66 -29.59 -17.41
CA LEU A 440 -0.93 -28.29 -16.80
C LEU A 440 -0.03 -27.18 -17.37
N GLU A 441 1.25 -27.46 -17.58
CA GLU A 441 2.17 -26.50 -18.21
C GLU A 441 1.77 -26.24 -19.67
N THR A 442 1.32 -27.27 -20.40
CA THR A 442 0.85 -27.14 -21.78
C THR A 442 -0.45 -26.33 -21.86
N LEU A 443 -1.40 -26.57 -20.96
CA LEU A 443 -2.62 -25.77 -20.83
C LEU A 443 -2.29 -24.30 -20.57
N SER A 444 -1.37 -24.06 -19.63
CA SER A 444 -0.92 -22.71 -19.27
C SER A 444 -0.29 -22.00 -20.48
N LEU A 445 0.55 -22.67 -21.25
CA LEU A 445 1.14 -22.10 -22.47
C LEU A 445 0.08 -21.79 -23.53
N LEU A 446 -0.91 -22.66 -23.73
CA LEU A 446 -1.99 -22.42 -24.70
C LEU A 446 -2.80 -21.17 -24.32
N ILE A 447 -3.16 -21.03 -23.04
CA ILE A 447 -3.84 -19.85 -22.52
C ILE A 447 -2.93 -18.61 -22.65
N ALA A 448 -1.65 -18.71 -22.30
CA ALA A 448 -0.69 -17.61 -22.44
C ALA A 448 -0.58 -17.13 -23.90
N CYS A 449 -0.48 -18.04 -24.88
CA CYS A 449 -0.42 -17.67 -26.29
C CYS A 449 -1.65 -16.85 -26.74
N LEU A 450 -2.84 -17.17 -26.24
CA LEU A 450 -4.06 -16.43 -26.55
C LEU A 450 -4.14 -15.08 -25.83
N CYS A 451 -3.53 -14.99 -24.64
CA CYS A 451 -3.72 -13.86 -23.74
C CYS A 451 -2.54 -12.86 -23.69
N HIS A 452 -1.38 -13.19 -24.27
CA HIS A 452 -0.15 -12.43 -24.07
C HIS A 452 -0.19 -10.97 -24.55
N ASP A 453 -1.11 -10.64 -25.47
CA ASP A 453 -1.28 -9.30 -26.06
C ASP A 453 -2.65 -8.66 -25.74
N LEU A 454 -3.35 -9.13 -24.70
CA LEU A 454 -4.67 -8.59 -24.31
C LEU A 454 -4.62 -7.10 -23.91
N ASP A 455 -5.51 -6.27 -24.45
CA ASP A 455 -5.51 -4.81 -24.23
C ASP A 455 -4.17 -4.14 -24.65
N HIS A 456 -3.50 -4.66 -25.68
CA HIS A 456 -2.32 -4.01 -26.24
C HIS A 456 -2.68 -2.65 -26.88
N ARG A 457 -2.00 -1.59 -26.45
CA ARG A 457 -2.34 -0.19 -26.79
C ARG A 457 -1.61 0.37 -28.00
N GLY A 458 -0.82 -0.45 -28.70
CA GLY A 458 -0.03 -0.04 -29.85
C GLY A 458 1.14 0.91 -29.49
N VAL A 459 1.57 0.93 -28.22
CA VAL A 459 2.66 1.78 -27.74
C VAL A 459 3.69 0.95 -26.98
N THR A 460 4.97 1.34 -27.08
CA THR A 460 6.06 0.59 -26.45
C THR A 460 6.22 0.90 -24.96
N ASN A 461 6.81 -0.03 -24.21
CA ASN A 461 7.20 0.15 -22.81
C ASN A 461 8.04 1.43 -22.57
N ALA A 462 8.90 1.79 -23.52
CA ALA A 462 9.70 3.02 -23.45
C ALA A 462 8.85 4.29 -23.56
N TYR A 463 7.80 4.26 -24.38
CA TYR A 463 6.86 5.37 -24.50
C TYR A 463 6.06 5.57 -23.21
N LEU A 464 5.54 4.48 -22.61
CA LEU A 464 4.77 4.53 -21.37
C LEU A 464 5.54 5.14 -20.19
N LYS A 465 6.84 4.82 -20.09
CA LYS A 465 7.74 5.42 -19.09
C LYS A 465 7.93 6.92 -19.33
N LYS A 466 8.14 7.33 -20.59
CA LYS A 466 8.31 8.75 -20.96
C LYS A 466 7.03 9.56 -20.76
N SER A 467 5.86 8.95 -20.96
CA SER A 467 4.58 9.61 -20.78
C SER A 467 4.07 9.60 -19.33
N SER A 468 4.86 9.07 -18.39
CA SER A 468 4.48 8.87 -16.98
C SER A 468 3.10 8.20 -16.81
N SER A 469 2.84 7.19 -17.65
CA SER A 469 1.59 6.42 -17.60
C SER A 469 1.40 5.77 -16.23
N PRO A 470 0.17 5.66 -15.69
CA PRO A 470 -0.11 4.93 -14.46
C PRO A 470 0.45 3.50 -14.45
N LEU A 471 0.42 2.81 -15.59
CA LEU A 471 1.00 1.46 -15.73
C LEU A 471 2.52 1.46 -15.49
N ALA A 472 3.24 2.49 -15.94
CA ALA A 472 4.68 2.61 -15.72
C ALA A 472 5.03 3.01 -14.28
N GLN A 473 4.08 3.54 -13.51
CA GLN A 473 4.22 3.76 -12.07
C GLN A 473 3.98 2.47 -11.28
N LEU A 474 3.09 1.61 -11.77
CA LEU A 474 2.78 0.31 -11.14
C LEU A 474 3.88 -0.73 -11.41
N TYR A 475 4.38 -0.79 -12.65
CA TYR A 475 5.38 -1.77 -13.09
C TYR A 475 6.66 -1.11 -13.56
N SER A 476 7.79 -1.52 -12.99
CA SER A 476 9.13 -1.00 -13.32
C SER A 476 9.78 -1.71 -14.51
N THR A 477 9.47 -2.98 -14.73
CA THR A 477 9.96 -3.85 -15.82
C THR A 477 8.76 -4.49 -16.53
N SER A 478 8.89 -4.76 -17.83
CA SER A 478 7.89 -5.49 -18.63
C SER A 478 6.46 -5.03 -18.36
N THR A 479 6.27 -3.70 -18.46
CA THR A 479 5.07 -3.00 -17.95
C THR A 479 3.80 -3.45 -18.65
N MET A 480 3.85 -3.61 -19.98
CA MET A 480 2.71 -4.10 -20.75
C MET A 480 2.47 -5.59 -20.52
N GLU A 481 3.54 -6.39 -20.40
CA GLU A 481 3.43 -7.83 -20.22
C GLU A 481 2.81 -8.18 -18.85
N HIS A 482 3.15 -7.45 -17.79
CA HIS A 482 2.44 -7.54 -16.51
C HIS A 482 0.95 -7.15 -16.64
N HIS A 483 0.65 -6.10 -17.41
CA HIS A 483 -0.73 -5.69 -17.67
C HIS A 483 -1.51 -6.78 -18.43
N HIS A 484 -0.91 -7.41 -19.44
CA HIS A 484 -1.51 -8.52 -20.18
C HIS A 484 -1.82 -9.73 -19.28
N PHE A 485 -0.89 -10.06 -18.37
CA PHE A 485 -1.11 -11.09 -17.36
C PHE A 485 -2.27 -10.73 -16.41
N ASP A 486 -2.33 -9.50 -15.90
CA ASP A 486 -3.43 -9.06 -15.04
C ASP A 486 -4.78 -9.11 -15.75
N GLN A 487 -4.84 -8.72 -17.04
CA GLN A 487 -6.05 -8.84 -17.85
C GLN A 487 -6.46 -10.31 -18.01
N CYS A 488 -5.50 -11.21 -18.25
CA CYS A 488 -5.75 -12.64 -18.33
C CYS A 488 -6.37 -13.18 -17.03
N ILE A 489 -5.77 -12.87 -15.88
CA ILE A 489 -6.26 -13.32 -14.57
C ILE A 489 -7.62 -12.70 -14.24
N MET A 490 -7.86 -11.45 -14.62
CA MET A 490 -9.17 -10.82 -14.46
C MET A 490 -10.23 -11.61 -15.23
N ILE A 491 -10.00 -11.90 -16.52
CA ILE A 491 -10.96 -12.61 -17.37
C ILE A 491 -11.26 -14.01 -16.84
N LEU A 492 -10.23 -14.75 -16.40
CA LEU A 492 -10.38 -16.10 -15.85
C LEU A 492 -11.16 -16.14 -14.53
N ASN A 493 -11.22 -15.03 -13.80
CA ASN A 493 -11.96 -14.91 -12.53
C ASN A 493 -13.33 -14.23 -12.69
N ILE A 494 -13.74 -13.87 -13.91
CA ILE A 494 -15.11 -13.41 -14.17
C ILE A 494 -16.06 -14.60 -14.02
N GLU A 495 -17.16 -14.40 -13.29
CA GLU A 495 -18.22 -15.39 -13.14
C GLU A 495 -18.72 -15.87 -14.51
N GLY A 496 -18.66 -17.19 -14.75
CA GLY A 496 -19.02 -17.81 -16.03
C GLY A 496 -17.83 -18.09 -16.97
N ASN A 497 -16.64 -17.50 -16.71
CA ASN A 497 -15.41 -17.71 -17.48
C ASN A 497 -14.38 -18.57 -16.75
N GLU A 498 -14.78 -19.24 -15.67
CA GLU A 498 -13.90 -19.94 -14.72
C GLU A 498 -13.37 -21.28 -15.26
N LEU A 499 -12.60 -21.23 -16.35
CA LEU A 499 -11.99 -22.40 -17.01
C LEU A 499 -11.16 -23.26 -16.04
N LEU A 500 -10.57 -22.63 -15.02
CA LEU A 500 -9.68 -23.26 -14.04
C LEU A 500 -10.38 -23.65 -12.72
N SER A 501 -11.70 -23.48 -12.62
CA SER A 501 -12.49 -23.71 -11.38
C SER A 501 -12.39 -25.13 -10.81
N HIS A 502 -12.16 -26.13 -11.67
CA HIS A 502 -12.07 -27.54 -11.27
C HIS A 502 -10.68 -27.98 -10.82
N LEU A 503 -9.67 -27.10 -10.88
CA LEU A 503 -8.32 -27.40 -10.42
C LEU A 503 -8.24 -27.36 -8.89
N SER A 504 -7.38 -28.20 -8.31
CA SER A 504 -7.00 -28.06 -6.90
C SER A 504 -6.22 -26.76 -6.67
N SER A 505 -6.19 -26.25 -5.43
CA SER A 505 -5.49 -25.01 -5.11
C SER A 505 -4.01 -25.03 -5.51
N GLN A 506 -3.33 -26.18 -5.37
CA GLN A 506 -1.93 -26.32 -5.78
C GLN A 506 -1.75 -26.31 -7.30
N GLU A 507 -2.65 -26.97 -8.05
CA GLU A 507 -2.63 -26.95 -9.51
C GLU A 507 -2.91 -25.56 -10.06
N TYR A 508 -3.86 -24.83 -9.46
CA TYR A 508 -4.17 -23.45 -9.83
C TYR A 508 -2.96 -22.54 -9.62
N ILE A 509 -2.29 -22.61 -8.46
CA ILE A 509 -1.06 -21.84 -8.19
C ILE A 509 0.01 -22.14 -9.24
N ASN A 510 0.21 -23.41 -9.58
CA ASN A 510 1.20 -23.81 -10.58
C ASN A 510 0.84 -23.26 -11.98
N VAL A 511 -0.42 -23.34 -12.39
CA VAL A 511 -0.90 -22.81 -13.68
C VAL A 511 -0.71 -21.29 -13.74
N VAL A 512 -1.09 -20.56 -12.70
CA VAL A 512 -0.94 -19.10 -12.63
C VAL A 512 0.53 -18.70 -12.68
N HIS A 513 1.41 -19.42 -12.00
CA HIS A 513 2.86 -19.18 -12.06
C HIS A 513 3.40 -19.37 -13.49
N VAL A 514 3.04 -20.47 -14.15
CA VAL A 514 3.49 -20.72 -15.54
C VAL A 514 2.90 -19.71 -16.52
N LEU A 515 1.66 -19.27 -16.31
CA LEU A 515 1.03 -18.19 -17.10
C LEU A 515 1.81 -16.88 -16.98
N GLU A 516 2.15 -16.47 -15.76
CA GLU A 516 2.92 -15.25 -15.50
C GLU A 516 4.28 -15.33 -16.21
N GLU A 517 5.01 -16.42 -16.02
CA GLU A 517 6.32 -16.62 -16.66
C GLU A 517 6.24 -16.60 -18.19
N ALA A 518 5.21 -17.25 -18.75
CA ALA A 518 5.03 -17.37 -20.20
C ALA A 518 4.70 -16.02 -20.85
N ILE A 519 3.80 -15.24 -20.25
CA ILE A 519 3.43 -13.91 -20.76
C ILE A 519 4.59 -12.93 -20.57
N LEU A 520 5.27 -12.93 -19.43
CA LEU A 520 6.44 -12.05 -19.25
C LEU A 520 7.62 -12.40 -20.17
N ALA A 521 7.70 -13.64 -20.65
CA ALA A 521 8.73 -14.08 -21.59
C ALA A 521 8.54 -13.55 -23.03
N THR A 522 7.39 -12.95 -23.36
CA THR A 522 7.20 -12.27 -24.65
C THR A 522 7.95 -10.93 -24.73
N ASP A 523 8.33 -10.32 -23.59
CA ASP A 523 9.22 -9.17 -23.59
C ASP A 523 10.61 -9.58 -24.13
N LEU A 524 10.97 -9.05 -25.30
CA LEU A 524 12.26 -9.31 -25.93
C LEU A 524 13.47 -9.00 -25.02
N THR A 525 13.32 -8.07 -24.06
CA THR A 525 14.36 -7.78 -23.06
C THR A 525 14.62 -8.99 -22.16
N VAL A 526 13.57 -9.75 -21.82
CA VAL A 526 13.67 -11.00 -21.05
C VAL A 526 14.30 -12.09 -21.91
N TYR A 527 13.90 -12.20 -23.18
CA TYR A 527 14.52 -13.12 -24.14
C TYR A 527 16.03 -12.92 -24.24
N TYR A 528 16.51 -11.69 -24.45
CA TYR A 528 17.94 -11.40 -24.61
C TYR A 528 18.77 -11.77 -23.37
N LYS A 529 18.17 -11.74 -22.17
CA LYS A 529 18.81 -12.21 -20.93
C LYS A 529 18.92 -13.73 -20.86
N ARG A 530 17.91 -14.44 -21.37
CA ARG A 530 17.77 -15.91 -21.26
C ARG A 530 18.41 -16.69 -22.42
N GLN A 531 18.49 -16.11 -23.62
CA GLN A 531 18.96 -16.78 -24.84
C GLN A 531 20.37 -17.38 -24.72
N PHE A 532 21.28 -16.73 -23.99
CA PHE A 532 22.68 -17.17 -23.86
C PHE A 532 22.75 -18.47 -23.06
N THR A 533 22.03 -18.51 -21.93
CA THR A 533 21.89 -19.70 -21.09
C THR A 533 21.27 -20.85 -21.86
N PHE A 534 20.23 -20.58 -22.66
CA PHE A 534 19.57 -21.61 -23.47
C PHE A 534 20.49 -22.17 -24.56
N THR A 535 21.22 -21.30 -25.26
CA THR A 535 22.18 -21.70 -26.29
C THR A 535 23.33 -22.51 -25.70
N GLN A 536 23.83 -22.13 -24.51
CA GLN A 536 24.87 -22.88 -23.81
C GLN A 536 24.37 -24.26 -23.35
N MET A 537 23.14 -24.34 -22.84
CA MET A 537 22.52 -25.59 -22.40
C MET A 537 22.34 -26.56 -23.57
N THR A 538 21.81 -26.08 -24.69
CA THR A 538 21.53 -26.89 -25.90
C THR A 538 22.82 -27.32 -26.61
N SER A 539 23.79 -26.42 -26.78
CA SER A 539 25.08 -26.75 -27.41
C SER A 539 25.90 -27.78 -26.65
N ARG A 540 25.79 -27.81 -25.31
CA ARG A 540 26.45 -28.80 -24.46
C ARG A 540 25.66 -30.10 -24.28
N GLY A 541 24.42 -30.16 -24.78
CA GLY A 541 23.52 -31.30 -24.55
C GLY A 541 23.17 -31.54 -23.08
N ASN A 542 23.33 -30.52 -22.22
CA ASN A 542 23.15 -30.65 -20.77
C ASN A 542 21.75 -30.21 -20.33
N TYR A 543 20.72 -30.69 -21.03
CA TYR A 543 19.33 -30.46 -20.65
C TYR A 543 18.77 -31.68 -19.93
N ASN A 544 18.00 -31.42 -18.88
CA ASN A 544 17.24 -32.42 -18.14
C ASN A 544 15.84 -31.88 -17.89
N TRP A 545 14.86 -32.43 -18.61
CA TRP A 545 13.47 -31.99 -18.56
C TRP A 545 12.75 -32.32 -17.25
N LYS A 546 13.36 -33.13 -16.38
CA LYS A 546 12.84 -33.32 -15.01
C LYS A 546 13.11 -32.12 -14.11
N LYS A 547 14.04 -31.22 -14.49
CA LYS A 547 14.36 -30.00 -13.71
C LYS A 547 13.47 -28.84 -14.15
N GLU A 548 12.94 -28.11 -13.18
CA GLU A 548 12.07 -26.94 -13.42
C GLU A 548 12.78 -25.87 -14.22
N ASP A 549 13.98 -25.43 -13.83
CA ASP A 549 14.73 -24.36 -14.51
C ASP A 549 14.92 -24.62 -16.02
N ASN A 550 15.11 -25.88 -16.40
CA ASN A 550 15.26 -26.26 -17.81
C ASN A 550 13.92 -26.20 -18.56
N ARG A 551 12.83 -26.58 -17.91
CA ARG A 551 11.47 -26.46 -18.47
C ARG A 551 11.05 -25.01 -18.55
N GLU A 552 11.27 -24.20 -17.50
CA GLU A 552 11.03 -22.76 -17.50
C GLU A 552 11.73 -22.08 -18.67
N LEU A 553 13.03 -22.36 -18.86
CA LEU A 553 13.79 -21.79 -19.95
C LEU A 553 13.26 -22.24 -21.32
N LEU A 554 12.85 -23.51 -21.46
CA LEU A 554 12.22 -24.02 -22.67
C LEU A 554 10.88 -23.32 -22.94
N ARG A 555 10.01 -23.19 -21.94
CA ARG A 555 8.72 -22.50 -22.02
C ARG A 555 8.91 -21.06 -22.47
N ALA A 556 9.84 -20.33 -21.87
CA ALA A 556 10.16 -18.96 -22.24
C ALA A 556 10.63 -18.84 -23.70
N MET A 557 11.53 -19.72 -24.15
CA MET A 557 11.98 -19.71 -25.56
C MET A 557 10.88 -20.10 -26.53
N LEU A 558 9.99 -21.04 -26.16
CA LEU A 558 8.84 -21.43 -26.97
C LEU A 558 7.82 -20.31 -27.11
N MET A 559 7.56 -19.56 -26.04
CA MET A 559 6.70 -18.38 -26.08
C MET A 559 7.24 -17.33 -27.04
N THR A 560 8.51 -16.93 -26.89
CA THR A 560 9.13 -15.97 -27.82
C THR A 560 9.13 -16.48 -29.26
N ALA A 561 9.41 -17.77 -29.49
CA ALA A 561 9.39 -18.35 -30.83
C ALA A 561 7.99 -18.38 -31.46
N SER A 562 6.95 -18.54 -30.64
CA SER A 562 5.55 -18.55 -31.08
C SER A 562 5.07 -17.13 -31.41
N ASP A 563 5.45 -16.16 -30.59
CA ASP A 563 5.16 -14.73 -30.79
C ASP A 563 5.71 -14.22 -32.14
N ILE A 564 6.98 -14.53 -32.44
CA ILE A 564 7.61 -14.12 -33.71
C ILE A 564 7.38 -15.09 -34.88
N ALA A 565 6.48 -16.07 -34.75
CA ALA A 565 6.35 -17.17 -35.71
C ALA A 565 5.91 -16.74 -37.12
N ALA A 566 5.32 -15.56 -37.26
CA ALA A 566 4.92 -14.98 -38.55
C ALA A 566 6.06 -15.04 -39.58
N ILE A 567 7.30 -14.73 -39.17
CA ILE A 567 8.49 -14.71 -40.04
C ILE A 567 8.81 -16.04 -40.73
N THR A 568 8.29 -17.15 -40.19
CA THR A 568 8.51 -18.51 -40.71
C THR A 568 7.51 -18.90 -41.81
N LYS A 569 6.47 -18.08 -42.03
CA LYS A 569 5.40 -18.36 -42.97
C LYS A 569 5.87 -18.22 -44.43
N PRO A 570 5.19 -18.87 -45.39
CA PRO A 570 5.47 -18.67 -46.81
C PRO A 570 5.46 -17.18 -47.18
N TRP A 571 6.31 -16.78 -48.12
CA TRP A 571 6.51 -15.37 -48.50
C TRP A 571 5.22 -14.60 -48.80
N GLU A 572 4.25 -15.23 -49.47
CA GLU A 572 2.96 -14.62 -49.80
C GLU A 572 2.10 -14.26 -48.57
N VAL A 573 2.36 -14.93 -47.44
CA VAL A 573 1.73 -14.64 -46.15
C VAL A 573 2.52 -13.57 -45.42
N GLN A 574 3.83 -13.78 -45.25
CA GLN A 574 4.72 -12.86 -44.53
C GLN A 574 4.76 -11.43 -45.10
N LYS A 575 4.46 -11.27 -46.39
CA LYS A 575 4.40 -9.93 -47.01
C LYS A 575 3.19 -9.10 -46.56
N LYS A 576 2.13 -9.75 -46.09
CA LYS A 576 0.87 -9.12 -45.69
C LYS A 576 0.81 -8.81 -44.19
N ASP A 577 1.53 -9.61 -43.40
CA ASP A 577 1.89 -9.29 -42.01
C ASP A 577 2.93 -8.16 -41.98
#